data_AF-A0A7V3FUY9-F1
#
_entry.id   AF-A0A7V3FUY9-F1
#
_cell.length_a   1.000
_cell.length_b   1.000
_cell.length_c   1.000
_cell.angle_alpha   90.00
_cell.angle_beta   90.00
_cell.angle_gamma   90.00
#
_symmetry.space_group_name_H-M   'P 1'
#
loop_
_entity.id
_entity.type
_entity.pdbx_description
1 polymer ?
#
loop_
_entity_poly.entity_id
_entity_poly.type
_entity_poly.pdbx_seq_one_letter_code
_entity_poly.pdbx_strand_id
1 'polypeptide(L)'
;NAGFDVLINANNHSLDRGIIGVIKTIENIKRNGLLHIGTFKDEFERDSILILEKNEIKVGLLAYTYSLNGNNLPKSKKFLINVIDTTLIKKDISKAKPKVDVIIVYLHFGEEYQRVPNKFQVELANQIFSFGADVIIASHPHVIQPIEIMNDKNFVAYSLGNFLSNQRWRYSDSGIILNFTFEKYDSNKIRVKNLCFTPTWVYKGAINKKTQFRIIKADTSNYPKYFSAIDKLKMKQSFLDTKKIFEGIEVQ
;
A
#
# COMPACT_ATOMS: atom_id res chain seq x y z
N ASN A 1 3.17 11.38 17.03
CA ASN A 1 2.95 10.27 16.08
C ASN A 1 2.19 10.81 14.87
N ALA A 2 2.51 10.39 13.64
CA ALA A 2 1.91 10.88 12.39
C ALA A 2 0.63 10.13 11.96
N GLY A 3 0.12 9.24 12.81
CA GLY A 3 -1.12 8.49 12.57
C GLY A 3 -0.94 7.15 11.86
N PHE A 4 0.28 6.59 11.86
CA PHE A 4 0.54 5.24 11.35
C PHE A 4 0.57 4.23 12.50
N ASP A 5 -0.09 3.10 12.31
CA ASP A 5 -0.07 1.96 13.24
C ASP A 5 0.82 0.81 12.73
N VAL A 6 0.79 0.57 11.42
CA VAL A 6 1.55 -0.51 10.75
C VAL A 6 2.34 0.04 9.57
N LEU A 7 3.59 -0.41 9.42
CA LEU A 7 4.43 -0.16 8.26
C LEU A 7 4.65 -1.45 7.45
N ILE A 8 4.46 -1.35 6.13
CA ILE A 8 4.72 -2.48 5.22
C ILE A 8 6.05 -2.24 4.51
N ASN A 9 6.97 -3.19 4.69
CA ASN A 9 8.37 -3.07 4.27
C ASN A 9 8.76 -4.04 3.16
N ALA A 10 7.81 -4.76 2.56
CA ALA A 10 8.06 -5.56 1.36
C ALA A 10 8.04 -4.66 0.12
N ASN A 11 9.19 -4.46 -0.51
CA ASN A 11 9.34 -3.79 -1.80
C ASN A 11 10.65 -4.23 -2.47
N ASN A 12 10.86 -3.80 -3.72
CA ASN A 12 12.05 -4.16 -4.48
C ASN A 12 13.35 -3.57 -3.93
N HIS A 13 13.26 -2.49 -3.15
CA HIS A 13 14.38 -1.82 -2.50
C HIS A 13 14.67 -2.32 -1.07
N SER A 14 13.88 -3.27 -0.56
CA SER A 14 14.02 -3.75 0.82
C SER A 14 15.41 -4.31 1.11
N LEU A 15 16.13 -4.81 0.10
CA LEU A 15 17.46 -5.42 0.26
C LEU A 15 18.62 -4.52 -0.22
N ASP A 16 18.38 -3.26 -0.60
CA ASP A 16 19.42 -2.36 -1.16
C ASP A 16 20.63 -2.16 -0.23
N ARG A 17 20.42 -2.27 1.08
CA ARG A 17 21.46 -2.15 2.11
C ARG A 17 21.83 -3.50 2.74
N GLY A 18 21.51 -4.59 2.03
CA GLY A 18 21.72 -5.95 2.48
C GLY A 18 20.95 -6.31 3.76
N ILE A 19 21.27 -7.47 4.33
CA ILE A 19 20.60 -8.00 5.52
C ILE A 19 20.71 -7.02 6.71
N ILE A 20 21.87 -6.38 6.89
CA ILE A 20 22.08 -5.41 7.96
C ILE A 20 21.10 -4.23 7.83
N GLY A 21 20.86 -3.75 6.62
CA GLY A 21 19.89 -2.68 6.35
C GLY A 21 18.46 -3.08 6.71
N VAL A 22 18.05 -4.30 6.34
CA VAL A 22 16.72 -4.84 6.69
C VAL A 22 16.54 -4.89 8.20
N ILE A 23 17.50 -5.51 8.91
CA ILE A 23 17.42 -5.68 10.38
C ILE A 23 17.40 -4.32 11.09
N LYS A 24 18.26 -3.37 10.69
CA LYS A 24 18.25 -2.01 11.25
C LYS A 24 16.93 -1.28 11.01
N THR A 25 16.31 -1.49 9.84
CA THR A 25 15.00 -0.90 9.52
C THR A 25 13.93 -1.46 10.46
N ILE A 26 13.87 -2.79 10.62
CA ILE A 26 12.93 -3.44 11.56
C ILE A 26 13.13 -2.91 12.99
N GLU A 27 14.37 -2.79 13.44
CA GLU A 27 14.69 -2.28 14.78
C GLU A 27 14.25 -0.85 15.00
N ASN A 28 14.44 0.01 14.01
CA ASN A 28 13.99 1.40 14.10
C ASN A 28 12.46 1.50 14.15
N ILE A 29 11.74 0.68 13.39
CA ILE A 29 10.28 0.61 13.46
C ILE A 29 9.83 0.21 14.87
N LYS A 30 10.35 -0.91 15.37
CA LYS A 30 9.98 -1.43 16.70
C LYS A 30 10.34 -0.44 17.82
N ARG A 31 11.50 0.23 17.74
CA ARG A 31 11.92 1.26 18.72
C ARG A 31 10.96 2.45 18.77
N ASN A 32 10.26 2.74 17.68
CA ASN A 32 9.25 3.80 17.62
C ASN A 32 7.83 3.31 17.95
N GLY A 33 7.68 2.06 18.42
CA GLY A 33 6.40 1.50 18.83
C GLY A 33 5.44 1.19 17.68
N LEU A 34 5.95 1.08 16.45
CA LEU A 34 5.16 0.74 15.26
C LEU A 34 5.19 -0.76 14.99
N LEU A 35 4.08 -1.29 14.48
CA LEU A 35 4.01 -2.65 13.97
C LEU A 35 4.57 -2.69 12.53
N HIS A 36 5.02 -3.85 12.07
CA HIS A 36 5.43 -4.02 10.67
C HIS A 36 5.16 -5.40 10.12
N ILE A 37 5.16 -5.48 8.78
CA ILE A 37 5.13 -6.73 8.03
C ILE A 37 5.91 -6.58 6.72
N GLY A 38 6.28 -7.71 6.11
CA GLY A 38 6.95 -7.77 4.80
C GLY A 38 8.47 -7.93 4.89
N THR A 39 9.05 -7.63 6.05
CA THR A 39 10.43 -7.98 6.40
C THR A 39 10.50 -8.58 7.80
N PHE A 40 11.36 -9.58 8.02
CA PHE A 40 11.34 -10.39 9.24
C PHE A 40 12.75 -10.74 9.75
N LYS A 41 12.96 -10.69 11.08
CA LYS A 41 14.26 -10.98 11.72
C LYS A 41 14.59 -12.46 11.75
N ASP A 42 13.57 -13.31 11.81
CA ASP A 42 13.67 -14.76 11.88
C ASP A 42 12.42 -15.45 11.29
N GLU A 43 12.49 -16.78 11.20
CA GLU A 43 11.39 -17.60 10.66
C GLU A 43 10.14 -17.56 11.52
N PHE A 44 10.29 -17.46 12.84
CA PHE A 44 9.16 -17.40 13.76
C PHE A 44 8.35 -16.12 13.56
N GLU A 45 9.03 -14.97 13.42
CA GLU A 45 8.40 -13.70 13.11
C GLU A 45 7.73 -13.74 11.73
N ARG A 46 8.39 -14.31 10.71
CA ARG A 46 7.82 -14.46 9.37
C ARG A 46 6.56 -15.32 9.35
N ASP A 47 6.57 -16.41 10.11
CA ASP A 47 5.46 -17.35 10.18
C ASP A 47 4.34 -16.86 11.12
N SER A 48 4.59 -15.82 11.91
CA SER A 48 3.58 -15.14 12.70
C SER A 48 2.77 -14.22 11.81
N ILE A 49 1.45 -14.41 11.82
CA ILE A 49 0.54 -13.56 11.04
C ILE A 49 0.27 -12.32 11.88
N LEU A 50 0.55 -11.13 11.34
CA LEU A 50 0.17 -9.89 12.00
C LEU A 50 -1.35 -9.76 11.95
N ILE A 51 -1.99 -9.86 13.12
CA ILE A 51 -3.44 -9.73 13.28
C ILE A 51 -3.71 -8.43 14.04
N LEU A 52 -4.49 -7.54 13.42
CA LEU A 52 -5.06 -6.37 14.07
C LEU A 52 -6.47 -6.71 14.54
N GLU A 53 -6.83 -6.31 15.76
CA GLU A 53 -8.16 -6.56 16.30
C GLU A 53 -8.78 -5.27 16.81
N LYS A 54 -9.98 -4.96 16.32
CA LYS A 54 -10.77 -3.81 16.79
C LYS A 54 -12.25 -4.12 16.64
N ASN A 55 -13.05 -3.80 17.65
CA ASN A 55 -14.50 -4.01 17.65
C ASN A 55 -14.88 -5.45 17.22
N GLU A 56 -14.17 -6.44 17.76
CA GLU A 56 -14.39 -7.87 17.49
C GLU A 56 -14.22 -8.29 16.01
N ILE A 57 -13.52 -7.47 15.22
CA ILE A 57 -13.08 -7.81 13.86
C ILE A 57 -11.57 -7.99 13.88
N LYS A 58 -11.12 -9.18 13.49
CA LYS A 58 -9.72 -9.55 13.31
C LYS A 58 -9.32 -9.43 11.85
N VAL A 59 -8.29 -8.65 11.58
CA VAL A 59 -7.73 -8.41 10.25
C VAL A 59 -6.32 -8.98 10.19
N GLY A 60 -6.12 -10.01 9.38
CA GLY A 60 -4.81 -10.57 9.07
C GLY A 60 -4.14 -9.82 7.93
N LEU A 61 -2.88 -9.45 8.10
CA LEU A 61 -2.08 -8.79 7.08
C LEU A 61 -1.05 -9.77 6.50
N LEU A 62 -0.86 -9.73 5.18
CA LEU A 62 0.20 -10.43 4.45
C LEU A 62 0.85 -9.46 3.45
N ALA A 63 2.15 -9.58 3.19
CA ALA A 63 2.87 -8.64 2.31
C ALA A 63 3.96 -9.32 1.49
N TYR A 64 4.03 -8.98 0.19
CA TYR A 64 4.95 -9.56 -0.78
C TYR A 64 5.48 -8.52 -1.77
N THR A 65 6.70 -8.74 -2.29
CA THR A 65 7.31 -7.92 -3.36
C THR A 65 7.60 -8.76 -4.61
N TYR A 66 7.45 -8.19 -5.80
CA TYR A 66 7.72 -8.90 -7.05
C TYR A 66 9.19 -9.27 -7.25
N SER A 67 10.12 -8.45 -6.73
CA SER A 67 11.56 -8.66 -6.86
C SER A 67 12.34 -7.99 -5.73
N LEU A 68 13.68 -8.07 -5.82
CA LEU A 68 14.65 -7.40 -4.94
C LEU A 68 15.72 -6.64 -5.77
N ASN A 69 15.37 -6.14 -6.95
CA ASN A 69 16.28 -5.41 -7.86
C ASN A 69 17.56 -6.19 -8.21
N GLY A 70 17.44 -7.50 -8.46
CA GLY A 70 18.57 -8.38 -8.78
C GLY A 70 19.38 -8.85 -7.58
N ASN A 71 19.10 -8.34 -6.37
CA ASN A 71 19.68 -8.86 -5.14
C ASN A 71 19.09 -10.23 -4.80
N ASN A 72 19.89 -11.09 -4.16
CA ASN A 72 19.47 -12.43 -3.77
C ASN A 72 19.59 -12.62 -2.25
N LEU A 73 18.55 -13.19 -1.65
CA LEU A 73 18.62 -13.66 -0.28
C LEU A 73 19.38 -15.00 -0.22
N PRO A 74 20.26 -15.19 0.77
CA PRO A 74 20.79 -16.51 1.08
C PRO A 74 19.65 -17.51 1.33
N LYS A 75 19.82 -18.77 0.93
CA LYS A 75 18.79 -19.82 1.12
C LYS A 75 18.30 -19.92 2.56
N SER A 76 19.21 -19.80 3.53
CA SER A 76 18.94 -19.82 4.97
C SER A 76 18.28 -18.54 5.50
N LYS A 77 18.05 -17.53 4.66
CA LYS A 77 17.48 -16.22 5.00
C LYS A 77 16.32 -15.84 4.09
N LYS A 78 15.71 -16.81 3.39
CA LYS A 78 14.52 -16.56 2.55
C LYS A 78 13.34 -15.98 3.34
N PHE A 79 13.26 -16.24 4.64
CA PHE A 79 12.26 -15.64 5.52
C PHE A 79 12.38 -14.12 5.63
N LEU A 80 13.54 -13.53 5.30
CA LEU A 80 13.82 -12.11 5.57
C LEU A 80 12.87 -11.17 4.82
N ILE A 81 12.49 -11.54 3.59
CA ILE A 81 11.58 -10.78 2.72
C ILE A 81 10.79 -11.78 1.88
N ASN A 82 9.45 -11.66 1.88
CA ASN A 82 8.61 -12.50 1.03
C ASN A 82 8.60 -11.95 -0.41
N VAL A 83 9.15 -12.71 -1.33
CA VAL A 83 8.98 -12.48 -2.78
C VAL A 83 7.68 -13.15 -3.22
N ILE A 84 6.98 -12.58 -4.20
CA ILE A 84 5.74 -13.14 -4.75
C ILE A 84 6.00 -14.56 -5.25
N ASP A 85 5.32 -15.50 -4.60
CA ASP A 85 5.27 -16.93 -4.94
C ASP A 85 3.84 -17.39 -4.61
N THR A 86 3.09 -17.83 -5.62
CA THR A 86 1.67 -18.17 -5.47
C THR A 86 1.44 -19.37 -4.55
N THR A 87 2.40 -20.30 -4.48
CA THR A 87 2.34 -21.44 -3.55
C THR A 87 2.50 -20.95 -2.12
N LEU A 88 3.44 -20.03 -1.90
CA LEU A 88 3.62 -19.42 -0.59
C LEU A 88 2.40 -18.60 -0.16
N ILE A 89 1.91 -17.73 -1.03
CA ILE A 89 0.75 -16.88 -0.75
C ILE A 89 -0.48 -17.74 -0.39
N LYS A 90 -0.74 -18.80 -1.16
CA LYS A 90 -1.83 -19.74 -0.87
C LYS A 90 -1.68 -20.39 0.51
N LYS A 91 -0.47 -20.82 0.87
CA LYS A 91 -0.18 -21.41 2.19
C LYS A 91 -0.41 -20.41 3.32
N ASP A 92 0.08 -19.18 3.16
CA ASP A 92 -0.05 -18.13 4.18
C ASP A 92 -1.51 -17.72 4.38
N ILE A 93 -2.28 -17.55 3.30
CA ILE A 93 -3.73 -17.29 3.35
C ILE A 93 -4.46 -18.44 4.06
N SER A 94 -4.14 -19.69 3.72
CA SER A 94 -4.75 -20.87 4.35
C SER A 94 -4.46 -20.92 5.86
N LYS A 95 -3.26 -20.48 6.29
CA LYS A 95 -2.87 -20.38 7.70
C LYS A 95 -3.58 -19.23 8.43
N ALA A 96 -3.86 -18.13 7.73
CA ALA A 96 -4.54 -16.95 8.26
C ALA A 96 -6.04 -17.17 8.46
N LYS A 97 -6.68 -17.80 7.48
CA LYS A 97 -8.14 -17.93 7.37
C LYS A 97 -8.87 -18.40 8.64
N PRO A 98 -8.42 -19.41 9.41
CA PRO A 98 -9.12 -19.83 10.62
C PRO A 98 -8.94 -18.88 11.82
N LYS A 99 -8.11 -17.84 11.71
CA LYS A 99 -7.71 -16.96 12.82
C LYS A 99 -8.28 -15.55 12.73
N VAL A 100 -8.83 -15.17 11.58
CA VAL A 100 -9.21 -13.78 11.26
C VAL A 100 -10.55 -13.73 10.52
N ASP A 101 -11.25 -12.61 10.62
CA ASP A 101 -12.48 -12.35 9.87
C ASP A 101 -12.19 -11.81 8.46
N VAL A 102 -11.04 -11.14 8.31
CA VAL A 102 -10.60 -10.48 7.07
C VAL A 102 -9.12 -10.72 6.81
N ILE A 103 -8.75 -10.98 5.55
CA ILE A 103 -7.36 -11.02 5.10
C ILE A 103 -7.10 -9.88 4.11
N ILE A 104 -6.13 -9.02 4.43
CA ILE A 104 -5.59 -8.02 3.51
C ILE A 104 -4.23 -8.50 3.02
N VAL A 105 -4.08 -8.59 1.69
CA VAL A 105 -2.81 -8.90 1.04
C VAL A 105 -2.24 -7.63 0.43
N TYR A 106 -1.02 -7.29 0.81
CA TYR A 106 -0.25 -6.23 0.18
C TYR A 106 0.71 -6.77 -0.88
N LEU A 107 0.73 -6.14 -2.05
CA LEU A 107 1.63 -6.49 -3.16
C LEU A 107 2.41 -5.27 -3.63
N HIS A 108 3.73 -5.38 -3.65
CA HIS A 108 4.60 -4.41 -4.35
C HIS A 108 4.92 -4.98 -5.74
N PHE A 109 4.16 -4.60 -6.77
CA PHE A 109 4.20 -5.21 -8.11
C PHE A 109 3.63 -4.31 -9.22
N GLY A 110 3.80 -4.73 -10.47
CA GLY A 110 3.35 -4.01 -11.65
C GLY A 110 4.51 -3.46 -12.46
N GLU A 111 4.20 -2.71 -13.50
CA GLU A 111 5.21 -2.05 -14.33
C GLU A 111 5.29 -0.57 -13.94
N GLU A 112 6.51 -0.06 -13.77
CA GLU A 112 6.72 1.34 -13.42
C GLU A 112 6.03 2.27 -14.41
N TYR A 113 5.34 3.28 -13.87
CA TYR A 113 4.74 4.38 -14.59
C TYR A 113 3.54 4.04 -15.47
N GLN A 114 3.14 2.77 -15.51
CA GLN A 114 1.92 2.35 -16.18
C GLN A 114 0.69 2.66 -15.32
N ARG A 115 -0.25 3.41 -15.88
CA ARG A 115 -1.49 3.84 -15.19
C ARG A 115 -2.61 2.81 -15.25
N VAL A 116 -2.42 1.73 -15.99
CA VAL A 116 -3.37 0.61 -16.11
C VAL A 116 -2.64 -0.65 -15.66
N PRO A 117 -3.27 -1.52 -14.82
CA PRO A 117 -2.65 -2.76 -14.41
C PRO A 117 -2.42 -3.66 -15.63
N ASN A 118 -1.27 -4.31 -15.68
CA ASN A 118 -0.98 -5.27 -16.74
C ASN A 118 -1.68 -6.62 -16.48
N LYS A 119 -1.65 -7.51 -17.48
CA LYS A 119 -2.30 -8.83 -17.42
C LYS A 119 -1.84 -9.66 -16.20
N PHE A 120 -0.55 -9.62 -15.88
CA PHE A 120 0.01 -10.33 -14.72
C PHE A 120 -0.58 -9.83 -13.40
N GLN A 121 -0.72 -8.51 -13.24
CA GLN A 121 -1.31 -7.93 -12.02
C GLN A 121 -2.74 -8.41 -11.81
N VAL A 122 -3.56 -8.37 -12.88
CA VAL A 122 -4.97 -8.80 -12.84
C VAL A 122 -5.10 -10.29 -12.56
N GLU A 123 -4.31 -11.14 -13.25
CA GLU A 123 -4.33 -12.59 -13.04
C GLU A 123 -3.90 -12.98 -11.62
N LEU A 124 -2.84 -12.35 -11.10
CA LEU A 124 -2.37 -12.61 -9.74
C LEU A 124 -3.42 -12.17 -8.70
N ALA A 125 -4.05 -11.01 -8.87
CA ALA A 125 -5.11 -10.55 -7.98
C ALA A 125 -6.27 -11.55 -7.92
N ASN A 126 -6.76 -12.00 -9.08
CA ASN A 126 -7.81 -13.02 -9.17
C ASN A 126 -7.42 -14.35 -8.49
N GLN A 127 -6.17 -14.80 -8.67
CA GLN A 127 -5.68 -16.00 -7.98
C GLN A 127 -5.66 -15.82 -6.45
N ILE A 128 -5.21 -14.66 -5.97
CA ILE A 128 -5.14 -14.36 -4.53
C ILE A 128 -6.53 -14.30 -3.90
N PHE A 129 -7.52 -13.70 -4.58
CA PHE A 129 -8.92 -13.79 -4.16
C PHE A 129 -9.43 -15.23 -4.13
N SER A 130 -9.08 -16.05 -5.13
CA SER A 130 -9.46 -17.48 -5.16
C SER A 130 -8.88 -18.29 -3.99
N PHE A 131 -7.76 -17.85 -3.41
CA PHE A 131 -7.17 -18.47 -2.22
C PHE A 131 -7.89 -18.06 -0.93
N GLY A 132 -8.68 -16.98 -0.96
CA GLY A 132 -9.46 -16.50 0.18
C GLY A 132 -8.97 -15.19 0.78
N ALA A 133 -8.19 -14.39 0.06
CA ALA A 133 -7.97 -12.99 0.44
C ALA A 133 -9.27 -12.19 0.29
N ASP A 134 -9.43 -11.15 1.11
CA ASP A 134 -10.60 -10.27 1.05
C ASP A 134 -10.25 -8.97 0.34
N VAL A 135 -9.14 -8.32 0.71
CA VAL A 135 -8.72 -7.04 0.12
C VAL A 135 -7.28 -7.16 -0.39
N ILE A 136 -7.02 -6.60 -1.57
CA ILE A 136 -5.66 -6.46 -2.09
C ILE A 136 -5.32 -4.96 -2.17
N ILE A 137 -4.22 -4.56 -1.55
CA ILE A 137 -3.69 -3.19 -1.65
C ILE A 137 -2.31 -3.27 -2.26
N ALA A 138 -2.05 -2.52 -3.31
CA ALA A 138 -0.78 -2.58 -4.01
C ALA A 138 -0.12 -1.23 -4.24
N SER A 139 1.17 -1.30 -4.55
CA SER A 139 2.03 -0.20 -4.96
C SER A 139 3.14 -0.74 -5.85
N HIS A 140 4.12 0.12 -6.19
CA HIS A 140 5.28 -0.08 -7.09
C HIS A 140 5.25 0.77 -8.36
N PRO A 141 4.13 0.88 -9.11
CA PRO A 141 4.13 1.62 -10.38
C PRO A 141 4.47 3.11 -10.27
N HIS A 142 4.59 3.67 -9.06
CA HIS A 142 4.85 5.10 -8.79
C HIS A 142 3.81 6.08 -9.34
N VAL A 143 2.73 5.55 -9.90
CA VAL A 143 1.56 6.27 -10.39
C VAL A 143 0.31 5.59 -9.84
N ILE A 144 -0.79 6.34 -9.78
CA ILE A 144 -2.09 5.80 -9.35
C ILE A 144 -2.63 4.86 -10.44
N GLN A 145 -3.13 3.70 -10.02
CA GLN A 145 -3.88 2.76 -10.87
C GLN A 145 -5.30 2.58 -10.31
N PRO A 146 -6.25 2.04 -11.09
CA PRO A 146 -7.64 1.84 -10.67
C PRO A 146 -7.82 0.99 -9.41
N ILE A 147 -8.99 1.14 -8.80
CA ILE A 147 -9.54 0.21 -7.82
C ILE A 147 -10.64 -0.58 -8.51
N GLU A 148 -10.60 -1.90 -8.40
CA GLU A 148 -11.64 -2.80 -8.90
C GLU A 148 -12.38 -3.43 -7.72
N ILE A 149 -13.69 -3.24 -7.67
CA ILE A 149 -14.58 -3.80 -6.65
C ILE A 149 -15.23 -5.05 -7.24
N MET A 150 -15.03 -6.20 -6.60
CA MET A 150 -15.52 -7.49 -7.08
C MET A 150 -16.88 -7.83 -6.47
N ASN A 151 -17.07 -7.51 -5.19
CA ASN A 151 -18.33 -7.69 -4.46
C ASN A 151 -18.34 -6.78 -3.20
N ASP A 152 -19.27 -7.02 -2.27
CA ASP A 152 -19.44 -6.23 -1.05
C ASP A 152 -18.29 -6.35 -0.04
N LYS A 153 -17.45 -7.39 -0.14
CA LYS A 153 -16.28 -7.61 0.73
C LYS A 153 -14.94 -7.48 -0.01
N ASN A 154 -14.91 -7.78 -1.30
CA ASN A 154 -13.70 -7.92 -2.09
C ASN A 154 -13.42 -6.74 -3.02
N PHE A 155 -12.21 -6.17 -2.91
CA PHE A 155 -11.69 -5.20 -3.87
C PHE A 155 -10.16 -5.26 -3.95
N VAL A 156 -9.62 -4.78 -5.07
CA VAL A 156 -8.18 -4.57 -5.29
C VAL A 156 -7.89 -3.12 -5.63
N ALA A 157 -6.92 -2.52 -4.96
CA ALA A 157 -6.34 -1.23 -5.33
C ALA A 157 -4.94 -1.48 -5.94
N TYR A 158 -4.81 -1.42 -7.27
CA TYR A 158 -3.59 -1.89 -7.95
C TYR A 158 -2.36 -1.00 -7.71
N SER A 159 -2.56 0.29 -7.47
CA SER A 159 -1.50 1.20 -7.03
C SER A 159 -2.08 2.47 -6.44
N LEU A 160 -1.67 2.81 -5.21
CA LEU A 160 -2.06 4.04 -4.53
C LEU A 160 -1.24 5.28 -4.99
N GLY A 161 -0.24 5.10 -5.86
CA GLY A 161 0.69 6.16 -6.28
C GLY A 161 1.72 6.51 -5.20
N ASN A 162 2.35 7.68 -5.34
CA ASN A 162 3.40 8.13 -4.43
C ASN A 162 2.81 8.97 -3.28
N PHE A 163 3.16 8.61 -2.04
CA PHE A 163 2.78 9.38 -0.85
C PHE A 163 3.80 10.48 -0.52
N LEU A 164 5.07 10.11 -0.32
CA LEU A 164 6.19 11.04 -0.16
C LEU A 164 7.31 10.64 -1.12
N SER A 165 7.53 11.45 -2.17
CA SER A 165 8.47 11.16 -3.24
C SER A 165 9.14 12.42 -3.80
N ASN A 166 10.34 12.25 -4.37
CA ASN A 166 11.02 13.29 -5.13
C ASN A 166 10.81 13.15 -6.66
N GLN A 167 10.00 12.20 -7.11
CA GLN A 167 9.55 12.16 -8.51
C GLN A 167 8.56 13.31 -8.77
N ARG A 168 8.80 14.10 -9.82
CA ARG A 168 8.16 15.43 -10.02
C ARG A 168 7.36 15.59 -11.31
N TRP A 169 7.34 14.57 -12.16
CA TRP A 169 6.63 14.64 -13.43
C TRP A 169 5.17 14.23 -13.23
N ARG A 170 4.28 14.68 -14.13
CA ARG A 170 2.83 14.48 -14.06
C ARG A 170 2.51 13.00 -13.79
N TYR A 171 1.66 12.69 -12.81
CA TYR A 171 1.29 11.35 -12.31
C TYR A 171 2.19 10.79 -11.20
N SER A 172 3.48 11.12 -11.18
CA SER A 172 4.42 10.63 -10.15
C SER A 172 4.49 11.49 -8.89
N ASP A 173 3.94 12.69 -8.94
CA ASP A 173 3.92 13.65 -7.84
C ASP A 173 2.65 13.57 -7.01
N SER A 174 1.88 12.48 -7.17
CA SER A 174 0.58 12.28 -6.57
C SER A 174 0.33 10.85 -6.10
N GLY A 175 -0.58 10.72 -5.16
CA GLY A 175 -1.09 9.44 -4.66
C GLY A 175 -2.46 9.62 -4.03
N ILE A 176 -2.96 8.58 -3.38
CA ILE A 176 -4.18 8.64 -2.58
C ILE A 176 -3.96 8.07 -1.18
N ILE A 177 -4.69 8.60 -0.21
CA ILE A 177 -5.01 7.88 1.03
C ILE A 177 -6.33 7.18 0.76
N LEU A 178 -6.30 5.85 0.74
CA LEU A 178 -7.49 5.03 0.58
C LEU A 178 -8.13 4.81 1.95
N ASN A 179 -9.42 5.13 2.07
CA ASN A 179 -10.20 4.98 3.29
C ASN A 179 -11.31 3.97 3.05
N PHE A 180 -11.49 3.04 3.98
CA PHE A 180 -12.61 2.11 4.01
C PHE A 180 -12.77 1.55 5.42
N THR A 181 -13.91 0.94 5.68
CA THR A 181 -14.26 0.34 6.98
C THR A 181 -14.79 -1.07 6.77
N PHE A 182 -14.49 -1.98 7.69
CA PHE A 182 -15.15 -3.28 7.75
C PHE A 182 -16.32 -3.22 8.71
N GLU A 183 -17.44 -3.78 8.29
CA GLU A 183 -18.65 -3.89 9.09
C GLU A 183 -19.06 -5.35 9.21
N LYS A 184 -19.29 -5.81 10.44
CA LYS A 184 -19.85 -7.13 10.74
C LYS A 184 -21.38 -7.04 10.76
N TYR A 185 -22.05 -7.89 9.97
CA TYR A 185 -23.51 -7.94 9.81
C TYR A 185 -24.02 -9.39 9.77
N ASP A 186 -25.33 -9.60 9.92
CA ASP A 186 -26.03 -10.89 9.79
C ASP A 186 -25.27 -12.12 10.32
N SER A 187 -25.08 -12.20 11.64
CA SER A 187 -24.46 -13.35 12.31
C SER A 187 -23.05 -13.70 11.78
N ASN A 188 -22.14 -12.72 11.75
CA ASN A 188 -20.70 -12.81 11.42
C ASN A 188 -20.30 -12.70 9.94
N LYS A 189 -21.16 -12.20 9.04
CA LYS A 189 -20.70 -11.76 7.72
C LYS A 189 -19.96 -10.44 7.82
N ILE A 190 -18.95 -10.23 6.96
CA ILE A 190 -18.21 -8.97 6.89
C ILE A 190 -18.40 -8.35 5.51
N ARG A 191 -18.61 -7.03 5.46
CA ARG A 191 -18.58 -6.24 4.22
C ARG A 191 -17.68 -5.01 4.36
N VAL A 192 -17.28 -4.45 3.23
CA VAL A 192 -16.58 -3.17 3.10
C VAL A 192 -17.61 -2.05 2.98
N LYS A 193 -17.38 -0.97 3.73
CA LYS A 193 -18.19 0.25 3.75
C LYS A 193 -17.30 1.48 3.64
N ASN A 194 -17.89 2.59 3.20
CA ASN A 194 -17.23 3.89 3.15
C ASN A 194 -15.92 3.86 2.35
N LEU A 195 -15.90 3.12 1.24
CA LEU A 195 -14.75 3.08 0.34
C LEU A 195 -14.66 4.44 -0.38
N CYS A 196 -13.73 5.27 0.05
CA CYS A 196 -13.48 6.59 -0.49
C CYS A 196 -11.98 6.88 -0.49
N PHE A 197 -11.57 7.99 -1.08
CA PHE A 197 -10.15 8.36 -1.08
C PHE A 197 -9.93 9.85 -0.84
N THR A 198 -8.80 10.16 -0.21
CA THR A 198 -8.27 11.52 -0.13
C THR A 198 -7.13 11.66 -1.14
N PRO A 199 -7.26 12.48 -2.19
CA PRO A 199 -6.19 12.69 -3.16
C PRO A 199 -5.06 13.48 -2.51
N THR A 200 -3.83 13.09 -2.81
CA THR A 200 -2.63 13.72 -2.27
C THR A 200 -1.70 14.17 -3.39
N TRP A 201 -1.05 15.31 -3.17
CA TRP A 201 -0.04 15.86 -4.05
C TRP A 201 1.18 16.24 -3.23
N VAL A 202 2.37 15.86 -3.71
CA VAL A 202 3.61 16.21 -3.04
C VAL A 202 4.04 17.58 -3.54
N TYR A 203 4.06 18.57 -2.66
CA TYR A 203 4.73 19.84 -2.92
C TYR A 203 6.24 19.69 -2.70
N LYS A 204 7.05 20.23 -3.61
CA LYS A 204 8.49 20.44 -3.43
C LYS A 204 8.81 21.88 -3.75
N GLY A 205 9.32 22.63 -2.78
CA GLY A 205 9.72 24.01 -3.00
C GLY A 205 10.37 24.64 -1.79
N ALA A 206 10.85 25.86 -1.96
CA ALA A 206 11.52 26.61 -0.90
C ALA A 206 10.49 27.25 0.05
N ILE A 207 10.57 26.90 1.32
CA ILE A 207 9.81 27.53 2.40
C ILE A 207 10.81 27.98 3.46
N ASN A 208 10.82 29.28 3.78
CA ASN A 208 11.79 29.88 4.69
C ASN A 208 13.25 29.55 4.33
N LYS A 209 13.61 29.72 3.04
CA LYS A 209 14.94 29.43 2.46
C LYS A 209 15.40 27.96 2.55
N LYS A 210 14.53 27.03 2.93
CA LYS A 210 14.83 25.58 2.94
C LYS A 210 13.94 24.85 1.95
N THR A 211 14.52 23.93 1.19
CA THR A 211 13.74 22.99 0.37
C THR A 211 12.92 22.10 1.28
N GLN A 212 11.61 22.09 1.08
CA GLN A 212 10.68 21.24 1.82
C GLN A 212 9.91 20.34 0.87
N PHE A 213 9.61 19.14 1.36
CA PHE A 213 8.65 18.22 0.76
C PHE A 213 7.43 18.18 1.67
N ARG A 214 6.24 18.43 1.12
CA ARG A 214 5.00 18.42 1.88
C ARG A 214 3.95 17.61 1.15
N ILE A 215 3.29 16.73 1.87
CA ILE A 215 2.12 16.00 1.38
C ILE A 215 0.93 16.92 1.61
N ILE A 216 0.22 17.26 0.55
CA ILE A 216 -0.90 18.18 0.57
C ILE A 216 -2.13 17.40 0.08
N LYS A 217 -3.25 17.50 0.81
CA LYS A 217 -4.54 17.08 0.25
C LYS A 217 -4.78 17.89 -1.02
N ALA A 218 -5.00 17.24 -2.15
CA ALA A 218 -5.16 17.91 -3.44
C ALA A 218 -6.54 18.57 -3.58
N ASP A 219 -6.94 19.36 -2.58
CA ASP A 219 -8.15 20.14 -2.53
C ASP A 219 -7.97 21.41 -3.37
N THR A 220 -8.73 21.50 -4.47
CA THR A 220 -8.65 22.62 -5.40
C THR A 220 -9.49 23.83 -4.99
N SER A 221 -10.24 23.73 -3.89
CA SER A 221 -11.01 24.84 -3.31
C SER A 221 -10.16 25.77 -2.44
N ASN A 222 -9.09 25.25 -1.83
CA ASN A 222 -8.22 26.01 -0.94
C ASN A 222 -6.75 25.64 -1.12
N TYR A 223 -5.94 26.59 -1.61
CA TYR A 223 -4.52 26.38 -1.84
C TYR A 223 -3.68 26.95 -0.69
N PRO A 224 -2.57 26.28 -0.29
CA PRO A 224 -1.64 26.86 0.66
C PRO A 224 -1.07 28.21 0.18
N LYS A 225 -0.92 29.17 1.10
CA LYS A 225 -0.46 30.54 0.79
C LYS A 225 0.88 30.61 0.05
N TYR A 226 1.74 29.61 0.21
CA TYR A 226 3.06 29.54 -0.41
C TYR A 226 3.06 28.92 -1.82
N PHE A 227 1.91 28.57 -2.38
CA PHE A 227 1.82 28.03 -3.74
C PHE A 227 1.99 29.13 -4.78
N SER A 228 2.87 28.90 -5.75
CA SER A 228 2.94 29.70 -6.98
C SER A 228 1.72 29.42 -7.88
N ALA A 229 1.53 30.24 -8.93
CA ALA A 229 0.51 29.96 -9.95
C ALA A 229 0.72 28.59 -10.63
N ILE A 230 1.98 28.20 -10.85
CA ILE A 230 2.34 26.91 -11.44
C ILE A 230 1.98 25.75 -10.50
N ASP A 231 2.21 25.89 -9.19
CA ASP A 231 1.85 24.86 -8.22
C ASP A 231 0.34 24.62 -8.18
N LYS A 232 -0.45 25.70 -8.22
CA LYS A 232 -1.93 25.61 -8.28
C LYS A 232 -2.40 24.85 -9.53
N LEU A 233 -1.80 25.14 -10.69
CA LEU A 233 -2.11 24.47 -11.95
C LEU A 233 -1.73 22.99 -11.92
N LYS A 234 -0.53 22.65 -11.42
CA LYS A 234 -0.05 21.25 -11.33
C LYS A 234 -0.90 20.42 -10.36
N MET A 235 -1.20 20.96 -9.18
CA MET A 235 -2.06 20.28 -8.21
C MET A 235 -3.48 20.10 -8.76
N LYS A 236 -4.03 21.11 -9.45
CA LYS A 236 -5.33 20.99 -10.12
C LYS A 236 -5.32 19.90 -11.20
N GLN A 237 -4.26 19.84 -12.02
CA GLN A 237 -4.09 18.80 -13.03
C GLN A 237 -4.02 17.41 -12.39
N SER A 238 -3.21 17.26 -11.34
CA SER A 238 -3.11 16.02 -10.57
C SER A 238 -4.47 15.58 -10.00
N PHE A 239 -5.22 16.49 -9.37
CA PHE A 239 -6.56 16.20 -8.84
C PHE A 239 -7.52 15.69 -9.93
N LEU A 240 -7.55 16.35 -11.09
CA LEU A 240 -8.41 15.95 -12.20
C LEU A 240 -7.98 14.58 -12.79
N ASP A 241 -6.67 14.35 -12.91
CA ASP A 241 -6.12 13.08 -13.39
C ASP A 241 -6.45 11.92 -12.44
N THR A 242 -6.40 12.14 -11.12
CA THR A 242 -6.80 11.18 -10.10
C THR A 242 -8.30 10.92 -10.13
N LYS A 243 -9.13 11.97 -10.18
CA LYS A 243 -10.59 11.83 -10.21
C LYS A 243 -11.06 11.01 -11.40
N LYS A 244 -10.40 11.16 -12.56
CA LYS A 244 -10.70 10.40 -13.77
C LYS A 244 -10.42 8.89 -13.62
N ILE A 245 -9.46 8.48 -12.78
CA ILE A 245 -9.18 7.05 -12.53
C ILE A 245 -10.29 6.42 -11.68
N PHE A 246 -10.83 7.18 -10.72
CA PHE A 246 -11.77 6.69 -9.72
C PHE A 246 -13.21 7.16 -9.95
N GLU A 247 -13.63 7.22 -11.22
CA GLU A 247 -15.04 7.48 -11.54
C GLU A 247 -15.93 6.44 -10.84
N GLY A 248 -16.84 6.92 -9.97
CA GLY A 248 -17.73 6.06 -9.17
C GLY A 248 -17.27 5.78 -7.73
N ILE A 249 -16.08 6.23 -7.32
CA ILE A 249 -15.63 6.19 -5.91
C ILE A 249 -15.63 7.62 -5.34
N GLU A 250 -16.17 7.79 -4.14
CA GLU A 250 -16.30 9.10 -3.51
C GLU A 250 -14.95 9.71 -3.12
N VAL A 251 -14.84 11.03 -3.31
CA VAL A 251 -13.71 11.84 -2.85
C VAL A 251 -14.05 12.40 -1.48
N GLN A 252 -13.15 12.20 -0.50
CA GLN A 252 -13.27 12.76 0.85
C GLN A 252 -12.60 14.13 0.97
#